data_AF-A0A522YV91-F1
#
_entry.id   AF-A0A522YV91-F1
#
_cell.length_a   1.000
_cell.length_b   1.000
_cell.length_c   1.000
_cell.angle_alpha   90.00
_cell.angle_beta   90.00
_cell.angle_gamma   90.00
#
_symmetry.space_group_name_H-M   'P 1'
#
loop_
_entity.id
_entity.type
_entity.pdbx_description
1 polymer ?
#
loop_
_entity_poly.entity_id
_entity_poly.type
_entity_poly.pdbx_seq_one_letter_code
_entity_poly.pdbx_strand_id
1 'polypeptide(L)'
;MKHRILLTTGAIVGIALITISLLFSFKFSFSSDEEKAVIPMIYASLFFVSIPTVLGLLFLKKRISLKSKSEQVLSGKTSSAQDKVASIERQIQNLETRSKKNSIIIVLGIIVLAGVLVAYSSLNFIERPTQSTLSSGRFIVENLKGDTIKIWVTWQIPKDVPLQVTIINSPDLADERINAIKEAIVSEKTLVLKNVFLNKESPSEKSTYYEGWRGALKSIAEQKTEFDIPTNFVVTTSEKSIGDVIIILSTAKEADGTYAFTRTIADDDANQILKSFITIFDVESLNNEELAAIVRHEFGHAMGLAHSTAEEDLMYPTFYSNRAFISECDLDAILSLYSGSKSAEVVCRH
;
A
#
# COMPACT_ATOMS: atom_id res chain seq x y z
N MET A 1 36.66 -43.05 9.95
CA MET A 1 35.27 -42.57 10.10
C MET A 1 35.15 -41.05 10.30
N LYS A 2 35.95 -40.41 11.19
CA LYS A 2 35.90 -38.94 11.44
C LYS A 2 36.11 -38.05 10.20
N HIS A 3 36.99 -38.43 9.27
CA HIS A 3 37.24 -37.64 8.06
C HIS A 3 36.08 -37.65 7.05
N ARG A 4 35.31 -38.74 6.99
CA ARG A 4 34.17 -38.87 6.06
C ARG A 4 32.96 -38.03 6.48
N ILE A 5 32.78 -37.79 7.79
CA ILE A 5 31.66 -36.99 8.30
C ILE A 5 31.92 -35.49 8.06
N LEU A 6 33.15 -35.01 8.27
CA LEU A 6 33.49 -33.61 8.05
C LEU A 6 33.42 -33.22 6.56
N LEU A 7 33.89 -34.11 5.67
CA LEU A 7 33.79 -33.90 4.22
C LEU A 7 32.35 -33.87 3.73
N THR A 8 31.48 -34.74 4.27
CA THR A 8 30.07 -34.80 3.83
C THR A 8 29.28 -33.60 4.32
N THR A 9 29.46 -33.13 5.55
CA THR A 9 28.82 -31.89 6.03
C THR A 9 29.36 -30.65 5.31
N GLY A 10 30.67 -30.58 5.03
CA GLY A 10 31.27 -29.46 4.30
C GLY A 10 30.79 -29.40 2.85
N ALA A 11 30.66 -30.56 2.18
CA ALA A 11 30.13 -30.63 0.82
C ALA A 11 28.65 -30.24 0.76
N ILE A 12 27.82 -30.66 1.72
CA ILE A 12 26.39 -30.30 1.74
C ILE A 12 26.21 -28.79 1.97
N VAL A 13 26.95 -28.19 2.90
CA VAL A 13 26.90 -26.74 3.14
C VAL A 13 27.43 -25.95 1.95
N GLY A 14 28.51 -26.44 1.31
CA GLY A 14 29.05 -25.83 0.09
C GLY A 14 28.04 -25.86 -1.06
N ILE A 15 27.37 -27.00 -1.30
CA ILE A 15 26.34 -27.13 -2.35
C ILE A 15 25.13 -26.25 -2.05
N ALA A 16 24.69 -26.15 -0.78
CA ALA A 16 23.60 -25.26 -0.38
C ALA A 16 23.94 -23.77 -0.61
N LEU A 17 25.16 -23.34 -0.29
CA LEU A 17 25.60 -21.97 -0.52
C LEU A 17 25.76 -21.66 -2.02
N ILE A 18 26.27 -22.62 -2.81
CA ILE A 18 26.39 -22.47 -4.27
C ILE A 18 25.00 -22.40 -4.92
N THR A 19 24.04 -23.21 -4.48
CA THR A 19 22.66 -23.17 -5.02
C THR A 19 21.93 -21.89 -4.65
N ILE A 20 22.06 -21.40 -3.41
CA ILE A 20 21.52 -20.08 -3.01
C ILE A 20 22.19 -18.95 -3.82
N SER A 21 23.51 -19.02 -4.01
CA SER A 21 24.25 -18.00 -4.79
C SER A 21 23.92 -18.05 -6.29
N LEU A 22 23.63 -19.23 -6.85
CA LEU A 22 23.16 -19.39 -8.22
C LEU A 22 21.71 -18.90 -8.38
N LEU A 23 20.84 -19.13 -7.39
CA LEU A 23 19.47 -18.59 -7.36
C LEU A 23 19.46 -17.06 -7.28
N PHE A 24 20.41 -16.45 -6.57
CA PHE A 24 20.57 -14.99 -6.53
C PHE A 24 21.22 -14.41 -7.80
N SER A 25 22.11 -15.16 -8.45
CA SER A 25 22.80 -14.72 -9.67
C SER A 25 21.95 -14.87 -10.93
N PHE A 26 21.08 -15.88 -11.00
CA PHE A 26 20.09 -16.00 -12.06
C PHE A 26 18.86 -15.18 -11.71
N LYS A 27 18.78 -13.95 -12.26
CA LYS A 27 17.51 -13.24 -12.39
C LYS A 27 16.59 -14.06 -13.29
N PHE A 28 15.85 -15.00 -12.71
CA PHE A 28 14.76 -15.65 -13.44
C PHE A 28 13.67 -14.62 -13.67
N SER A 29 13.35 -14.39 -14.94
CA SER A 29 12.23 -13.54 -15.34
C SER A 29 10.97 -14.39 -15.32
N PHE A 30 10.38 -14.60 -14.15
CA PHE A 30 9.08 -15.25 -14.02
C PHE A 30 7.96 -14.26 -14.35
N SER A 31 6.83 -14.75 -14.90
CA SER A 31 5.60 -13.97 -14.95
C SER A 31 5.04 -13.79 -13.52
N SER A 32 4.21 -12.76 -13.29
CA SER A 32 3.67 -12.46 -11.95
C SER A 32 2.88 -13.61 -11.32
N ASP A 33 2.31 -14.49 -12.15
CA ASP A 33 1.53 -15.64 -11.69
C ASP A 33 2.40 -16.87 -11.46
N GLU A 34 3.47 -17.04 -12.24
CA GLU A 34 4.46 -18.09 -12.03
C GLU A 34 5.30 -17.84 -10.77
N GLU A 35 5.64 -16.57 -10.50
CA GLU A 35 6.41 -16.17 -9.33
C GLU A 35 5.70 -16.54 -8.01
N LYS A 36 4.37 -16.38 -7.97
CA LYS A 36 3.52 -16.74 -6.81
C LYS A 36 3.48 -18.25 -6.53
N ALA A 37 3.69 -19.09 -7.53
CA ALA A 37 3.65 -20.55 -7.38
C ALA A 37 5.04 -21.16 -7.16
N VAL A 38 6.04 -20.67 -7.90
CA VAL A 38 7.38 -21.27 -7.96
C VAL A 38 8.22 -20.89 -6.74
N ILE A 39 8.14 -19.63 -6.28
CA ILE A 39 8.93 -19.17 -5.14
C ILE A 39 8.57 -19.91 -3.83
N PRO A 40 7.28 -20.07 -3.46
CA PRO A 40 6.92 -20.86 -2.28
C PRO A 40 7.33 -22.34 -2.38
N MET A 41 7.28 -22.95 -3.57
CA MET A 41 7.74 -24.33 -3.78
C MET A 41 9.24 -24.48 -3.55
N ILE A 42 10.05 -23.55 -4.05
CA ILE A 42 11.50 -23.56 -3.85
C ILE A 42 11.82 -23.43 -2.36
N TYR A 43 11.16 -22.52 -1.63
CA TYR A 43 11.38 -22.37 -0.19
C TYR A 43 10.86 -23.55 0.63
N ALA A 44 9.72 -24.14 0.28
CA ALA A 44 9.23 -25.37 0.88
C ALA A 44 10.25 -26.50 0.71
N SER A 45 10.83 -26.65 -0.49
CA SER A 45 11.86 -27.67 -0.74
C SER A 45 13.12 -27.48 0.12
N LEU A 46 13.57 -26.23 0.32
CA LEU A 46 14.70 -25.92 1.19
C LEU A 46 14.39 -26.21 2.67
N PHE A 47 13.15 -25.96 3.11
CA PHE A 47 12.68 -26.29 4.45
C PHE A 47 12.62 -27.81 4.68
N PHE A 48 12.11 -28.56 3.69
CA PHE A 48 12.05 -30.02 3.73
C PHE A 48 13.41 -30.71 3.67
N VAL A 49 14.47 -30.07 3.14
CA VAL A 49 15.83 -30.63 3.14
C VAL A 49 16.61 -30.30 4.43
N SER A 50 16.41 -29.09 4.97
CA SER A 50 17.17 -28.61 6.14
C SER A 50 16.72 -29.24 7.47
N ILE A 51 15.42 -29.48 7.66
CA ILE A 51 14.91 -30.06 8.92
C ILE A 51 15.35 -31.53 9.11
N PRO A 52 15.18 -32.45 8.13
CA PRO A 52 15.58 -33.84 8.31
C PRO A 52 17.09 -34.02 8.43
N THR A 53 17.88 -33.14 7.82
CA THR A 53 19.35 -33.18 7.96
C THR A 53 19.78 -32.76 9.37
N VAL A 54 19.17 -31.72 9.95
CA VAL A 54 19.41 -31.32 11.35
C VAL A 54 18.93 -32.40 12.32
N LEU A 55 17.71 -32.93 12.15
CA LEU A 55 17.20 -34.04 12.98
C LEU A 55 18.06 -35.31 12.85
N GLY A 56 18.51 -35.64 11.64
CA GLY A 56 19.39 -36.78 11.38
C GLY A 56 20.74 -36.65 12.10
N LEU A 57 21.32 -35.45 12.11
CA LEU A 57 22.54 -35.13 12.86
C LEU A 57 22.33 -35.26 14.38
N LEU A 58 21.17 -34.81 14.91
CA LEU A 58 20.82 -34.96 16.31
C LEU A 58 20.61 -36.44 16.71
N PHE A 59 19.98 -37.25 15.84
CA PHE A 59 19.78 -38.69 16.06
C PHE A 59 21.10 -39.47 16.02
N LEU A 60 22.00 -39.16 15.06
CA LEU A 60 23.34 -39.76 15.02
C LEU A 60 24.13 -39.47 16.30
N LYS A 61 24.02 -38.23 16.82
CA LYS A 61 24.67 -37.82 18.08
C LYS A 61 24.15 -38.62 19.27
N LYS A 62 22.83 -38.83 19.38
CA LYS A 62 22.21 -39.64 20.44
C LYS A 62 22.68 -41.11 20.36
N ARG A 63 22.78 -41.66 19.15
CA ARG A 63 23.23 -43.05 18.92
C ARG A 63 24.71 -43.25 19.29
N ILE A 64 25.57 -42.30 18.96
CA ILE A 64 27.01 -42.34 19.33
C ILE A 64 27.17 -42.20 20.85
N SER A 65 26.38 -41.35 21.50
CA SER A 65 26.39 -41.19 22.97
C SER A 65 25.96 -42.46 23.71
N LEU A 66 24.98 -43.20 23.17
CA LEU A 66 24.52 -44.45 23.76
C LEU A 66 25.55 -45.57 23.59
N LYS A 67 26.22 -45.63 22.42
CA LYS A 67 27.26 -46.62 22.13
C LYS A 67 28.52 -46.42 22.99
N SER A 68 28.94 -45.17 23.23
CA SER A 68 30.08 -44.93 24.13
C SER A 68 29.75 -45.26 25.59
N LYS A 69 28.49 -45.08 26.02
CA LYS A 69 28.03 -45.43 27.37
C LYS A 69 27.94 -46.95 27.56
N SER A 70 27.58 -47.72 26.53
CA SER A 70 27.59 -49.20 26.60
C SER A 70 28.99 -49.79 26.55
N GLU A 71 29.91 -49.20 25.78
CA GLU A 71 31.31 -49.67 25.70
C GLU A 71 32.09 -49.36 26.99
N GLN A 72 31.77 -48.28 27.69
CA GLN A 72 32.43 -47.90 28.95
C GLN A 72 31.99 -48.75 30.16
N VAL A 73 30.80 -49.36 30.10
CA VAL A 73 30.32 -50.31 31.13
C VAL A 73 30.94 -51.70 30.94
N LEU A 74 31.46 -52.01 29.74
CA LEU A 74 31.94 -53.36 29.39
C LEU A 74 33.46 -53.56 29.60
N SER A 75 34.27 -52.51 29.75
CA SER A 75 35.72 -52.64 29.95
C SER A 75 36.14 -52.31 31.39
N GLY A 76 35.89 -53.25 32.30
CA GLY A 76 36.54 -53.23 33.61
C GLY A 76 38.02 -53.58 33.47
N LYS A 77 38.92 -52.63 33.76
CA LYS A 77 40.30 -52.93 34.18
C LYS A 77 40.94 -51.77 34.94
N THR A 78 41.57 -52.12 36.05
CA THR A 78 42.27 -51.29 37.03
C THR A 78 43.58 -50.75 36.45
N SER A 79 43.77 -49.42 36.45
CA SER A 79 45.07 -48.77 36.23
C SER A 79 45.41 -47.81 37.39
N SER A 80 46.72 -47.56 37.53
CA SER A 80 47.35 -46.76 38.58
C SER A 80 46.85 -45.31 38.65
N ALA A 81 46.93 -44.70 39.83
CA ALA A 81 46.39 -43.38 40.13
C ALA A 81 46.99 -42.25 39.25
N GLN A 82 48.27 -42.33 38.88
CA GLN A 82 48.92 -41.31 38.03
C GLN A 82 48.41 -41.33 36.57
N ASP A 83 48.15 -42.51 36.02
CA ASP A 83 47.58 -42.65 34.67
C ASP A 83 46.14 -42.15 34.59
N LYS A 84 45.38 -42.32 35.68
CA LYS A 84 44.01 -41.82 35.79
C LYS A 84 43.96 -40.30 35.81
N VAL A 85 44.88 -39.64 36.52
CA VAL A 85 44.93 -38.17 36.57
C VAL A 85 45.30 -37.58 35.21
N ALA A 86 46.33 -38.10 34.53
CA ALA A 86 46.71 -37.64 33.18
C ALA A 86 45.63 -37.92 32.12
N SER A 87 44.88 -39.03 32.27
CA SER A 87 43.71 -39.35 31.46
C SER A 87 42.58 -38.34 31.67
N ILE A 88 42.30 -37.98 32.92
CA ILE A 88 41.23 -37.03 33.29
C ILE A 88 41.56 -35.63 32.77
N GLU A 89 42.79 -35.15 32.92
CA GLU A 89 43.20 -33.83 32.37
C GLU A 89 43.07 -33.77 30.85
N ARG A 90 43.47 -34.83 30.14
CA ARG A 90 43.25 -34.95 28.68
C ARG A 90 41.77 -35.02 28.31
N GLN A 91 40.92 -35.60 29.16
CA GLN A 91 39.48 -35.61 28.94
C GLN A 91 38.88 -34.22 29.17
N ILE A 92 39.32 -33.48 30.20
CA ILE A 92 38.86 -32.11 30.49
C ILE A 92 39.26 -31.16 29.34
N GLN A 93 40.52 -31.18 28.88
CA GLN A 93 40.94 -30.36 27.74
C GLN A 93 40.17 -30.70 26.45
N ASN A 94 39.90 -31.99 26.19
CA ASN A 94 39.09 -32.43 25.05
C ASN A 94 37.60 -32.03 25.19
N LEU A 95 37.06 -31.99 26.41
CA LEU A 95 35.71 -31.53 26.67
C LEU A 95 35.58 -30.01 26.49
N GLU A 96 36.58 -29.23 26.90
CA GLU A 96 36.62 -27.78 26.68
C GLU A 96 36.73 -27.41 25.20
N THR A 97 37.60 -28.09 24.43
CA THR A 97 37.70 -27.86 22.98
C THR A 97 36.47 -28.35 22.22
N ARG A 98 35.80 -29.42 22.68
CA ARG A 98 34.55 -29.93 22.09
C ARG A 98 33.33 -29.06 22.44
N SER A 99 33.32 -28.46 23.62
CA SER A 99 32.33 -27.45 24.05
C SER A 99 32.42 -26.20 23.17
N LYS A 100 33.63 -25.63 22.99
CA LYS A 100 33.86 -24.46 22.12
C LYS A 100 33.45 -24.71 20.67
N LYS A 101 33.74 -25.89 20.11
CA LYS A 101 33.34 -26.26 18.74
C LYS A 101 31.82 -26.44 18.58
N ASN A 102 31.12 -26.93 19.61
CA ASN A 102 29.67 -27.05 19.58
C ASN A 102 28.95 -25.70 19.70
N SER A 103 29.50 -24.75 20.47
CA SER A 103 28.95 -23.39 20.57
C SER A 103 29.02 -22.63 19.25
N ILE A 104 30.09 -22.79 18.47
CA ILE A 104 30.24 -22.12 17.16
C ILE A 104 29.16 -22.57 16.17
N ILE A 105 28.82 -23.87 16.15
CA ILE A 105 27.81 -24.43 15.24
C ILE A 105 26.40 -23.91 15.59
N ILE A 106 26.09 -23.77 16.88
CA ILE A 106 24.79 -23.24 17.34
C ILE A 106 24.65 -21.76 16.94
N VAL A 107 25.71 -20.97 17.14
CA VAL A 107 25.71 -19.55 16.77
C VAL A 107 25.54 -19.37 15.25
N LEU A 108 26.22 -20.16 14.43
CA LEU A 108 26.04 -20.15 12.97
C LEU A 108 24.60 -20.51 12.56
N GLY A 109 23.98 -21.50 13.21
CA GLY A 109 22.59 -21.85 12.97
C GLY A 109 21.61 -20.72 13.28
N ILE A 110 21.84 -19.99 14.38
CA ILE A 110 21.03 -18.83 14.77
C ILE A 110 21.20 -17.68 13.78
N ILE A 111 22.43 -17.41 13.30
CA ILE A 111 22.69 -16.36 12.31
C ILE A 111 21.97 -16.66 10.99
N VAL A 112 22.00 -17.91 10.53
CA VAL A 112 21.28 -18.32 9.32
C VAL A 112 19.77 -18.17 9.50
N LEU A 113 19.22 -18.61 10.65
CA LEU A 113 17.80 -18.49 10.93
C LEU A 113 17.35 -17.02 11.01
N ALA A 114 18.14 -16.17 11.66
CA ALA A 114 17.90 -14.73 11.72
C ALA A 114 17.98 -14.08 10.33
N GLY A 115 18.94 -14.48 9.49
CA GLY A 115 19.05 -14.02 8.11
C GLY A 115 17.84 -14.41 7.26
N VAL A 116 17.33 -15.62 7.42
CA VAL A 116 16.09 -16.08 6.74
C VAL A 116 14.88 -15.29 7.22
N LEU A 117 14.76 -15.02 8.52
CA LEU A 117 13.67 -14.22 9.09
C LEU A 117 13.71 -12.78 8.61
N VAL A 118 14.89 -12.16 8.57
CA VAL A 118 15.08 -10.79 8.06
C VAL A 118 14.73 -10.75 6.57
N ALA A 119 15.25 -11.69 5.76
CA ALA A 119 14.91 -11.76 4.34
C ALA A 119 13.41 -11.98 4.10
N TYR A 120 12.76 -12.85 4.89
CA TYR A 120 11.32 -13.07 4.83
C TYR A 120 10.53 -11.81 5.20
N SER A 121 10.93 -11.10 6.26
CA SER A 121 10.30 -9.84 6.66
C SER A 121 10.49 -8.73 5.62
N SER A 122 11.66 -8.65 4.99
CA SER A 122 11.95 -7.66 3.93
C SER A 122 11.18 -7.94 2.64
N LEU A 123 10.84 -9.20 2.35
CA LEU A 123 10.04 -9.57 1.17
C LEU A 123 8.54 -9.34 1.40
N ASN A 124 8.02 -9.59 2.61
CA ASN A 124 6.63 -9.25 2.97
C ASN A 124 6.39 -7.73 3.07
N PHE A 125 7.43 -6.91 3.10
CA PHE A 125 7.33 -5.45 3.10
C PHE A 125 7.24 -4.85 1.68
N ILE A 126 7.28 -5.67 0.62
CA ILE A 126 7.05 -5.23 -0.76
C ILE A 126 5.64 -5.62 -1.20
N GLU A 127 4.62 -5.15 -0.49
CA GLU A 127 3.33 -4.93 -1.14
C GLU A 127 3.54 -3.80 -2.14
N ARG A 128 3.67 -4.15 -3.43
CA ARG A 128 3.53 -3.13 -4.48
C ARG A 128 2.10 -2.59 -4.35
N PRO A 129 1.89 -1.27 -4.33
CA PRO A 129 0.53 -0.72 -4.28
C PRO A 129 -0.25 -1.33 -5.44
N THR A 130 -1.29 -2.09 -5.11
CA THR A 130 -2.16 -2.69 -6.12
C THR A 130 -2.85 -1.55 -6.84
N GLN A 131 -2.50 -1.37 -8.11
CA GLN A 131 -3.10 -0.36 -8.97
C GLN A 131 -4.53 -0.80 -9.31
N SER A 132 -5.50 -0.29 -8.55
CA SER A 132 -6.92 -0.50 -8.82
C SER A 132 -7.40 0.56 -9.80
N THR A 133 -7.99 0.12 -10.91
CA THR A 133 -8.73 1.00 -11.81
C THR A 133 -10.10 1.27 -11.21
N LEU A 134 -10.46 2.54 -11.09
CA LEU A 134 -11.73 3.02 -10.56
C LEU A 134 -12.48 3.75 -11.69
N SER A 135 -13.80 3.61 -11.72
CA SER A 135 -14.66 4.34 -12.65
C SER A 135 -15.64 5.20 -11.86
N SER A 136 -15.65 6.49 -12.17
CA SER A 136 -16.75 7.37 -11.78
C SER A 136 -17.89 7.22 -12.79
N GLY A 137 -19.12 7.42 -12.30
CA GLY A 137 -20.33 7.41 -13.09
C GLY A 137 -20.64 8.77 -13.71
N ARG A 138 -21.94 9.10 -13.82
CA ARG A 138 -22.38 10.34 -14.46
C ARG A 138 -22.29 11.52 -13.49
N PHE A 139 -21.70 12.62 -13.94
CA PHE A 139 -21.91 13.94 -13.33
C PHE A 139 -23.16 14.61 -13.93
N ILE A 140 -24.15 14.90 -13.09
CA ILE A 140 -25.44 15.48 -13.51
C ILE A 140 -25.64 16.82 -12.80
N VAL A 141 -25.96 17.85 -13.57
CA VAL A 141 -26.42 19.14 -13.06
C VAL A 141 -27.91 19.30 -13.38
N GLU A 142 -28.72 19.54 -12.36
CA GLU A 142 -30.17 19.70 -12.44
C GLU A 142 -30.57 21.12 -12.03
N ASN A 143 -31.55 21.72 -12.71
CA ASN A 143 -32.19 22.94 -12.23
C ASN A 143 -33.19 22.64 -11.10
N LEU A 144 -33.78 23.69 -10.53
CA LEU A 144 -34.81 23.57 -9.48
C LEU A 144 -36.10 22.85 -9.92
N LYS A 145 -36.30 22.63 -11.23
CA LYS A 145 -37.43 21.87 -11.79
C LYS A 145 -37.09 20.39 -12.01
N GLY A 146 -35.82 20.00 -11.83
CA GLY A 146 -35.32 18.65 -12.06
C GLY A 146 -34.91 18.37 -13.50
N ASP A 147 -34.85 19.39 -14.37
CA ASP A 147 -34.34 19.23 -15.73
C ASP A 147 -32.81 19.18 -15.70
N THR A 148 -32.22 18.23 -16.43
CA THR A 148 -30.76 18.19 -16.62
C THR A 148 -30.33 19.35 -17.52
N ILE A 149 -29.35 20.12 -17.06
CA ILE A 149 -28.81 21.28 -17.77
C ILE A 149 -27.32 21.08 -18.04
N LYS A 150 -26.84 21.62 -19.16
CA LYS A 150 -25.41 21.65 -19.51
C LYS A 150 -24.88 23.06 -19.26
N ILE A 151 -24.57 23.37 -18.01
CA ILE A 151 -24.05 24.68 -17.62
C ILE A 151 -22.83 24.53 -16.71
N TRP A 152 -21.94 25.51 -16.81
CA TRP A 152 -20.87 25.78 -15.86
C TRP A 152 -21.50 26.44 -14.63
N VAL A 153 -21.34 25.82 -13.47
CA VAL A 153 -21.93 26.31 -12.21
C VAL A 153 -20.84 26.41 -11.16
N THR A 154 -20.90 27.47 -10.38
CA THR A 154 -19.96 27.73 -9.29
C THR A 154 -20.69 27.85 -7.96
N TRP A 155 -19.98 27.60 -6.87
CA TRP A 155 -20.44 28.07 -5.58
C TRP A 155 -20.25 29.58 -5.50
N GLN A 156 -21.33 30.32 -5.26
CA GLN A 156 -21.28 31.77 -5.00
C GLN A 156 -21.44 32.01 -3.49
N ILE A 157 -20.45 31.53 -2.74
CA ILE A 157 -20.41 31.65 -1.29
C ILE A 157 -19.41 32.75 -0.93
N PRO A 158 -19.75 33.66 0.01
CA PRO A 158 -18.82 34.70 0.42
C PRO A 158 -17.51 34.13 0.95
N LYS A 159 -16.41 34.86 0.71
CA LYS A 159 -15.11 34.56 1.31
C LYS A 159 -15.22 34.26 2.82
N ASP A 160 -14.47 33.26 3.26
CA ASP A 160 -14.36 32.77 4.65
C ASP A 160 -15.61 32.05 5.23
N VAL A 161 -16.73 32.01 4.50
CA VAL A 161 -17.88 31.18 4.90
C VAL A 161 -17.58 29.71 4.58
N PRO A 162 -17.65 28.80 5.56
CA PRO A 162 -17.37 27.39 5.32
C PRO A 162 -18.48 26.74 4.50
N LEU A 163 -18.08 25.96 3.50
CA LEU A 163 -18.96 25.01 2.84
C LEU A 163 -19.13 23.78 3.75
N GLN A 164 -20.36 23.50 4.13
CA GLN A 164 -20.72 22.42 5.03
C GLN A 164 -20.81 21.10 4.24
N VAL A 165 -19.94 20.16 4.58
CA VAL A 165 -19.92 18.83 3.98
C VAL A 165 -20.40 17.81 5.01
N THR A 166 -21.38 17.00 4.64
CA THR A 166 -21.96 16.00 5.53
C THR A 166 -21.84 14.61 4.94
N ILE A 167 -21.20 13.71 5.68
CA ILE A 167 -21.10 12.29 5.37
C ILE A 167 -22.26 11.58 6.06
N ILE A 168 -23.17 11.05 5.25
CA ILE A 168 -24.21 10.14 5.69
C ILE A 168 -23.62 8.74 5.61
N ASN A 169 -23.18 8.27 6.77
CA ASN A 169 -22.51 6.99 6.88
C ASN A 169 -23.52 5.85 6.77
N SER A 170 -23.15 4.77 6.07
CA SER A 170 -23.76 3.48 6.38
C SER A 170 -23.40 3.15 7.83
N PRO A 171 -24.35 2.75 8.69
CA PRO A 171 -23.97 2.21 9.99
C PRO A 171 -22.90 1.14 9.74
N ASP A 172 -21.80 1.21 10.49
CA ASP A 172 -20.69 0.22 10.53
C ASP A 172 -19.41 0.51 9.72
N LEU A 173 -19.28 1.65 9.04
CA LEU A 173 -17.98 2.01 8.45
C LEU A 173 -16.94 2.41 9.52
N ALA A 174 -15.75 1.81 9.49
CA ALA A 174 -14.68 2.09 10.44
C ALA A 174 -14.15 3.54 10.37
N ASP A 175 -13.74 4.10 11.51
CA ASP A 175 -13.28 5.50 11.62
C ASP A 175 -12.14 5.84 10.67
N GLU A 176 -11.22 4.91 10.42
CA GLU A 176 -10.10 5.10 9.48
C GLU A 176 -10.60 5.39 8.05
N ARG A 177 -11.70 4.76 7.64
CA ARG A 177 -12.31 4.93 6.33
C ARG A 177 -13.00 6.29 6.22
N ILE A 178 -13.70 6.69 7.27
CA ILE A 178 -14.28 8.04 7.38
C ILE A 178 -13.19 9.11 7.36
N ASN A 179 -12.04 8.86 8.00
CA ASN A 179 -10.91 9.76 7.97
C ASN A 179 -10.29 9.85 6.57
N ALA A 180 -10.21 8.75 5.81
CA ALA A 180 -9.75 8.80 4.42
C ALA A 180 -10.62 9.73 3.55
N ILE A 181 -11.95 9.67 3.72
CA ILE A 181 -12.91 10.57 3.04
C ILE A 181 -12.68 12.03 3.49
N LYS A 182 -12.53 12.27 4.80
CA LYS A 182 -12.28 13.62 5.33
C LYS A 182 -10.99 14.21 4.77
N GLU A 183 -9.89 13.46 4.83
CA GLU A 183 -8.56 13.91 4.39
C GLU A 183 -8.54 14.25 2.89
N ALA A 184 -9.26 13.51 2.05
CA ALA A 184 -9.44 13.84 0.63
C ALA A 184 -10.06 15.23 0.38
N ILE A 185 -10.71 15.82 1.38
CA ILE A 185 -11.34 17.14 1.30
C ILE A 185 -10.52 18.17 2.07
N VAL A 186 -10.15 17.89 3.31
CA VAL A 186 -9.58 18.90 4.24
C VAL A 186 -8.06 18.91 4.33
N SER A 187 -7.36 17.91 3.78
CA SER A 187 -5.90 17.86 3.82
C SER A 187 -5.29 19.06 3.09
N GLU A 188 -4.26 19.62 3.70
CA GLU A 188 -3.43 20.68 3.11
C GLU A 188 -2.06 20.16 2.66
N LYS A 189 -1.87 18.83 2.68
CA LYS A 189 -0.61 18.19 2.28
C LYS A 189 -0.40 18.28 0.78
N THR A 190 0.86 18.47 0.42
CA THR A 190 1.33 18.47 -0.97
C THR A 190 2.29 17.32 -1.21
N LEU A 191 2.31 16.86 -2.46
CA LEU A 191 3.19 15.82 -2.96
C LEU A 191 3.96 16.38 -4.15
N VAL A 192 5.28 16.23 -4.14
CA VAL A 192 6.12 16.63 -5.28
C VAL A 192 6.54 15.37 -6.02
N LEU A 193 5.90 15.12 -7.16
CA LEU A 193 6.13 13.93 -7.97
C LEU A 193 6.92 14.29 -9.23
N LYS A 194 7.80 13.39 -9.66
CA LYS A 194 8.43 13.52 -10.99
C LYS A 194 7.40 13.17 -12.05
N ASN A 195 7.39 13.94 -13.13
CA ASN A 195 6.45 13.80 -14.23
C ASN A 195 6.53 12.44 -14.95
N VAL A 196 7.66 11.72 -14.82
CA VAL A 196 7.80 10.31 -15.27
C VAL A 196 6.68 9.41 -14.73
N PHE A 197 6.23 9.62 -13.50
CA PHE A 197 5.26 8.71 -12.86
C PHE A 197 3.83 8.90 -13.35
N LEU A 198 3.59 9.95 -14.14
CA LEU A 198 2.27 10.42 -14.55
C LEU A 198 2.15 10.57 -16.08
N ASN A 199 3.08 9.99 -16.85
CA ASN A 199 3.08 10.02 -18.32
C ASN A 199 3.00 11.42 -18.97
N LYS A 200 3.46 12.48 -18.29
CA LYS A 200 3.50 13.83 -18.87
C LYS A 200 4.67 14.00 -19.86
N GLU A 201 4.50 14.90 -20.84
CA GLU A 201 5.44 15.12 -21.97
C GLU A 201 6.86 15.55 -21.55
N SER A 202 7.03 16.10 -20.34
CA SER A 202 8.32 16.52 -19.77
C SER A 202 8.69 15.69 -18.52
N PRO A 203 9.30 14.50 -18.67
CA PRO A 203 9.44 13.53 -17.58
C PRO A 203 10.42 13.97 -16.47
N SER A 204 11.38 14.86 -16.79
CA SER A 204 12.41 15.32 -15.85
C SER A 204 11.94 16.38 -14.86
N GLU A 205 10.81 17.03 -15.14
CA GLU A 205 10.24 18.06 -14.29
C GLU A 205 9.47 17.45 -13.12
N LYS A 206 9.34 18.25 -12.05
CA LYS A 206 8.57 17.90 -10.86
C LYS A 206 7.33 18.79 -10.85
N SER A 207 6.17 18.16 -10.64
CA SER A 207 4.91 18.88 -10.42
C SER A 207 4.45 18.69 -8.99
N THR A 208 3.74 19.70 -8.49
CA THR A 208 3.10 19.68 -7.17
C THR A 208 1.68 19.15 -7.32
N TYR A 209 1.31 18.23 -6.45
CA TYR A 209 -0.02 17.64 -6.34
C TYR A 209 -0.54 17.82 -4.93
N TYR A 210 -1.85 17.71 -4.76
CA TYR A 210 -2.50 17.91 -3.46
C TYR A 210 -3.29 16.68 -3.05
N GLU A 211 -3.18 16.31 -1.77
CA GLU A 211 -3.94 15.19 -1.19
C GLU A 211 -5.38 15.58 -0.83
N GLY A 212 -5.69 16.88 -0.76
CA GLY A 212 -7.02 17.36 -0.41
C GLY A 212 -7.38 18.70 -1.06
N TRP A 213 -8.67 18.87 -1.34
CA TRP A 213 -9.21 20.07 -2.02
C TRP A 213 -8.95 21.36 -1.24
N ARG A 214 -8.95 21.33 0.09
CA ARG A 214 -8.61 22.50 0.91
C ARG A 214 -7.23 23.06 0.56
N GLY A 215 -6.20 22.22 0.59
CA GLY A 215 -4.83 22.65 0.26
C GLY A 215 -4.72 23.14 -1.17
N ALA A 216 -5.32 22.39 -2.09
CA ALA A 216 -5.32 22.71 -3.51
C ALA A 216 -5.94 24.09 -3.78
N LEU A 217 -7.14 24.33 -3.28
CA LEU A 217 -7.88 25.59 -3.53
C LEU A 217 -7.26 26.77 -2.80
N LYS A 218 -6.70 26.57 -1.60
CA LYS A 218 -5.93 27.62 -0.91
C LYS A 218 -4.74 28.10 -1.72
N SER A 219 -4.09 27.22 -2.48
CA SER A 219 -2.92 27.58 -3.31
C SER A 219 -3.25 28.57 -4.44
N ILE A 220 -4.52 28.65 -4.85
CA ILE A 220 -5.00 29.52 -5.92
C ILE A 220 -5.96 30.61 -5.44
N ALA A 221 -6.28 30.67 -4.14
CA ALA A 221 -7.31 31.54 -3.59
C ALA A 221 -7.00 33.05 -3.63
N GLU A 222 -5.73 33.42 -3.77
CA GLU A 222 -5.30 34.81 -3.92
C GLU A 222 -5.41 35.31 -5.38
N GLN A 223 -5.63 34.40 -6.33
CA GLN A 223 -5.81 34.78 -7.72
C GLN A 223 -7.16 35.48 -7.89
N LYS A 224 -7.17 36.51 -8.74
CA LYS A 224 -8.38 37.31 -8.99
C LYS A 224 -9.31 36.56 -9.94
N THR A 225 -10.44 36.11 -9.42
CA THR A 225 -11.54 35.48 -10.15
C THR A 225 -12.80 36.37 -10.11
N GLU A 226 -13.83 36.00 -10.87
CA GLU A 226 -15.14 36.68 -10.83
C GLU A 226 -15.91 36.32 -9.55
N PHE A 227 -15.83 35.06 -9.14
CA PHE A 227 -16.45 34.53 -7.92
C PHE A 227 -15.38 34.05 -6.93
N ASP A 228 -15.64 34.20 -5.63
CA ASP A 228 -14.75 33.70 -4.58
C ASP A 228 -14.64 32.16 -4.66
N ILE A 229 -13.42 31.63 -4.62
CA ILE A 229 -13.18 30.18 -4.57
C ILE A 229 -13.36 29.69 -3.12
N PRO A 230 -14.26 28.72 -2.86
CA PRO A 230 -14.41 28.15 -1.51
C PRO A 230 -13.14 27.42 -1.08
N THR A 231 -12.57 27.82 0.05
CA THR A 231 -11.36 27.19 0.61
C THR A 231 -11.57 26.62 2.02
N ASN A 232 -12.73 26.88 2.63
CA ASN A 232 -13.03 26.43 3.97
C ASN A 232 -14.13 25.36 3.92
N PHE A 233 -13.80 24.17 4.41
CA PHE A 233 -14.69 23.01 4.38
C PHE A 233 -14.87 22.47 5.80
N VAL A 234 -16.10 22.31 6.26
CA VAL A 234 -16.38 21.67 7.54
C VAL A 234 -17.03 20.33 7.26
N VAL A 235 -16.29 19.25 7.51
CA VAL A 235 -16.75 17.89 7.23
C VAL A 235 -17.25 17.23 8.50
N THR A 236 -18.53 16.86 8.52
CA THR A 236 -19.19 16.21 9.67
C THR A 236 -19.83 14.89 9.25
N THR A 237 -20.07 14.01 10.23
CA THR A 237 -20.89 12.81 10.03
C THR A 237 -22.27 13.04 10.64
N SER A 238 -23.33 12.64 9.95
CA SER A 238 -24.70 12.80 10.46
C SER A 238 -25.64 11.75 9.87
N GLU A 239 -26.68 11.40 10.62
CA GLU A 239 -27.82 10.64 10.10
C GLU A 239 -28.76 11.49 9.22
N LYS A 240 -28.59 12.82 9.25
CA LYS A 240 -29.43 13.76 8.50
C LYS A 240 -28.68 14.35 7.32
N SER A 241 -29.38 14.54 6.21
CA SER A 241 -28.91 15.16 4.97
C SER A 241 -28.86 16.70 5.05
N ILE A 242 -28.13 17.23 6.04
CA ILE A 242 -27.98 18.66 6.29
C ILE A 242 -26.59 19.09 5.85
N GLY A 243 -26.48 20.11 5.01
CA GLY A 243 -25.20 20.60 4.46
C GLY A 243 -25.35 21.02 3.00
N ASP A 244 -24.29 21.63 2.49
CA ASP A 244 -24.18 22.13 1.12
C ASP A 244 -23.74 21.00 0.18
N VAL A 245 -22.78 20.19 0.63
CA VAL A 245 -22.36 18.95 -0.04
C VAL A 245 -22.70 17.76 0.85
N ILE A 246 -23.38 16.75 0.29
CA ILE A 246 -23.77 15.54 1.01
C ILE A 246 -23.09 14.35 0.37
N ILE A 247 -22.30 13.61 1.15
CA ILE A 247 -21.64 12.37 0.74
C ILE A 247 -22.44 11.21 1.34
N ILE A 248 -23.02 10.38 0.49
CA ILE A 248 -23.85 9.23 0.85
C ILE A 248 -23.02 7.97 0.62
N LEU A 249 -22.83 7.18 1.67
CA LEU A 249 -22.09 5.92 1.60
C LEU A 249 -23.06 4.75 1.48
N SER A 250 -22.92 3.94 0.44
CA SER A 250 -23.79 2.82 0.12
C SER A 250 -23.01 1.52 0.03
N THR A 251 -23.56 0.46 0.62
CA THR A 251 -23.06 -0.91 0.47
C THR A 251 -23.58 -1.59 -0.81
N ALA A 252 -24.54 -0.96 -1.51
CA ALA A 252 -25.05 -1.46 -2.78
C ALA A 252 -24.02 -1.28 -3.90
N LYS A 253 -24.03 -2.18 -4.87
CA LYS A 253 -23.24 -2.10 -6.10
C LYS A 253 -24.11 -1.59 -7.24
N GLU A 254 -23.56 -0.72 -8.08
CA GLU A 254 -24.22 -0.33 -9.31
C GLU A 254 -24.06 -1.39 -10.40
N ALA A 255 -25.06 -1.50 -11.26
CA ALA A 255 -25.09 -2.50 -12.33
C ALA A 255 -24.08 -2.23 -13.45
N ASP A 256 -23.67 -0.97 -13.63
CA ASP A 256 -22.71 -0.55 -14.66
C ASP A 256 -21.25 -0.59 -14.18
N GLY A 257 -21.01 -0.95 -12.91
CA GLY A 257 -19.66 -1.06 -12.34
C GLY A 257 -19.05 0.26 -11.89
N THR A 258 -19.83 1.35 -11.85
CA THR A 258 -19.38 2.63 -11.31
C THR A 258 -19.29 2.59 -9.78
N TYR A 259 -18.29 3.26 -9.24
CA TYR A 259 -18.09 3.34 -7.77
C TYR A 259 -18.70 4.58 -7.15
N ALA A 260 -19.01 5.60 -7.94
CA ALA A 260 -19.67 6.80 -7.44
C ALA A 260 -20.37 7.58 -8.54
N PHE A 261 -21.23 8.51 -8.14
CA PHE A 261 -21.73 9.55 -9.01
C PHE A 261 -21.96 10.84 -8.22
N THR A 262 -21.93 11.96 -8.93
CA THR A 262 -22.24 13.29 -8.38
C THR A 262 -23.44 13.89 -9.07
N ARG A 263 -24.39 14.36 -8.26
CA ARG A 263 -25.57 15.11 -8.70
C ARG A 263 -25.60 16.47 -8.03
N THR A 264 -25.66 17.52 -8.82
CA THR A 264 -25.65 18.90 -8.35
C THR A 264 -26.97 19.59 -8.72
N ILE A 265 -27.58 20.26 -7.75
CA ILE A 265 -28.73 21.13 -7.95
C ILE A 265 -28.20 22.56 -8.08
N ALA A 266 -28.58 23.23 -9.16
CA ALA A 266 -28.17 24.59 -9.46
C ALA A 266 -29.37 25.50 -9.76
N ASP A 267 -29.15 26.79 -9.55
CA ASP A 267 -29.95 27.87 -10.11
C ASP A 267 -29.38 28.17 -11.51
N ASP A 268 -30.16 27.89 -12.56
CA ASP A 268 -29.76 28.07 -13.95
C ASP A 268 -29.76 29.54 -14.38
N ASP A 269 -30.63 30.36 -13.80
CA ASP A 269 -30.67 31.80 -14.05
C ASP A 269 -29.44 32.49 -13.43
N ALA A 270 -29.03 32.07 -12.23
CA ALA A 270 -27.88 32.62 -11.52
C ALA A 270 -26.54 31.91 -11.81
N ASN A 271 -26.55 30.78 -12.54
CA ASN A 271 -25.40 29.87 -12.72
C ASN A 271 -24.71 29.50 -11.40
N GLN A 272 -25.50 29.23 -10.36
CA GLN A 272 -25.01 28.99 -9.00
C GLN A 272 -25.34 27.57 -8.55
N ILE A 273 -24.35 26.89 -7.96
CA ILE A 273 -24.58 25.65 -7.22
C ILE A 273 -25.33 25.97 -5.93
N LEU A 274 -26.45 25.28 -5.71
CA LEU A 274 -27.24 25.37 -4.49
C LEU A 274 -26.98 24.18 -3.55
N LYS A 275 -26.73 23.00 -4.12
CA LYS A 275 -26.50 21.77 -3.36
C LYS A 275 -25.81 20.72 -4.20
N SER A 276 -24.93 19.91 -3.61
CA SER A 276 -24.34 18.75 -4.29
C SER A 276 -24.49 17.48 -3.48
N PHE A 277 -24.68 16.37 -4.19
CA PHE A 277 -24.85 15.03 -3.64
C PHE A 277 -23.84 14.10 -4.31
N ILE A 278 -22.94 13.54 -3.51
CA ILE A 278 -21.99 12.52 -3.92
C ILE A 278 -22.51 11.21 -3.35
N THR A 279 -22.70 10.20 -4.18
CA THR A 279 -23.01 8.84 -3.70
C THR A 279 -21.84 7.94 -4.03
N ILE A 280 -21.33 7.22 -3.03
CA ILE A 280 -20.26 6.24 -3.19
C ILE A 280 -20.86 4.87 -2.94
N PHE A 281 -20.64 3.97 -3.89
CA PHE A 281 -21.16 2.61 -3.92
C PHE A 281 -20.10 1.60 -3.52
N ASP A 282 -20.57 0.39 -3.22
CA ASP A 282 -19.76 -0.77 -2.85
C ASP A 282 -18.71 -0.43 -1.79
N VAL A 283 -19.06 0.45 -0.84
CA VAL A 283 -18.05 1.01 0.07
C VAL A 283 -17.33 -0.10 0.82
N GLU A 284 -17.94 -1.23 1.17
CA GLU A 284 -17.26 -2.31 1.88
C GLU A 284 -16.09 -2.96 1.12
N SER A 285 -16.07 -2.89 -0.21
CA SER A 285 -14.99 -3.47 -1.02
C SER A 285 -13.78 -2.54 -1.19
N LEU A 286 -13.97 -1.24 -0.94
CA LEU A 286 -12.96 -0.21 -1.18
C LEU A 286 -11.99 -0.08 0.00
N ASN A 287 -10.69 0.00 -0.28
CA ASN A 287 -9.70 0.37 0.73
C ASN A 287 -9.66 1.90 0.96
N ASN A 288 -8.82 2.35 1.89
CA ASN A 288 -8.72 3.78 2.24
C ASN A 288 -8.20 4.65 1.09
N GLU A 289 -7.26 4.13 0.29
CA GLU A 289 -6.69 4.85 -0.85
C GLU A 289 -7.72 5.01 -1.96
N GLU A 290 -8.47 3.94 -2.27
CA GLU A 290 -9.54 3.95 -3.27
C GLU A 290 -10.70 4.87 -2.87
N LEU A 291 -11.13 4.82 -1.60
CA LEU A 291 -12.12 5.77 -1.08
C LEU A 291 -11.66 7.22 -1.22
N ALA A 292 -10.42 7.52 -0.80
CA ALA A 292 -9.90 8.87 -0.91
C ALA A 292 -9.80 9.33 -2.37
N ALA A 293 -9.38 8.44 -3.28
CA ALA A 293 -9.31 8.70 -4.71
C ALA A 293 -10.69 9.03 -5.31
N ILE A 294 -11.70 8.22 -5.03
CA ILE A 294 -13.09 8.46 -5.47
C ILE A 294 -13.60 9.79 -4.91
N VAL A 295 -13.42 10.03 -3.62
CA VAL A 295 -13.88 11.28 -2.99
C VAL A 295 -13.21 12.49 -3.62
N ARG A 296 -11.90 12.46 -3.93
CA ARG A 296 -11.23 13.57 -4.61
C ARG A 296 -11.87 13.86 -5.96
N HIS A 297 -12.13 12.83 -6.77
CA HIS A 297 -12.76 12.97 -8.07
C HIS A 297 -14.18 13.55 -7.95
N GLU A 298 -15.04 12.92 -7.17
CA GLU A 298 -16.44 13.35 -6.99
C GLU A 298 -16.54 14.74 -6.35
N PHE A 299 -15.63 15.07 -5.44
CA PHE A 299 -15.60 16.41 -4.85
C PHE A 299 -15.19 17.47 -5.88
N GLY A 300 -14.39 17.11 -6.90
CA GLY A 300 -14.15 17.98 -8.06
C GLY A 300 -15.44 18.30 -8.82
N HIS A 301 -16.29 17.30 -9.05
CA HIS A 301 -17.64 17.52 -9.59
C HIS A 301 -18.52 18.38 -8.67
N ALA A 302 -18.45 18.16 -7.35
CA ALA A 302 -19.17 18.99 -6.39
C ALA A 302 -18.67 20.45 -6.37
N MET A 303 -17.43 20.71 -6.79
CA MET A 303 -16.88 22.05 -7.00
C MET A 303 -17.22 22.66 -8.36
N GLY A 304 -17.87 21.89 -9.26
CA GLY A 304 -18.35 22.33 -10.57
C GLY A 304 -17.50 21.85 -11.76
N LEU A 305 -16.43 21.07 -11.53
CA LEU A 305 -15.61 20.55 -12.63
C LEU A 305 -16.35 19.45 -13.39
N ALA A 306 -16.23 19.47 -14.72
CA ALA A 306 -16.63 18.35 -15.55
C ALA A 306 -15.49 17.33 -15.66
N HIS A 307 -15.73 16.25 -16.40
CA HIS A 307 -14.67 15.30 -16.70
C HIS A 307 -13.54 15.94 -17.52
N SER A 308 -12.33 15.46 -17.29
CA SER A 308 -11.16 15.72 -18.12
C SER A 308 -11.09 14.77 -19.30
N THR A 309 -10.42 15.21 -20.36
CA THR A 309 -10.08 14.39 -21.53
C THR A 309 -8.69 13.77 -21.43
N ALA A 310 -7.89 14.16 -20.44
CA ALA A 310 -6.53 13.67 -20.20
C ALA A 310 -6.54 12.47 -19.25
N GLU A 311 -6.05 11.31 -19.69
CA GLU A 311 -6.16 10.03 -18.94
C GLU A 311 -5.40 10.01 -17.61
N GLU A 312 -4.41 10.88 -17.47
CA GLU A 312 -3.58 11.01 -16.28
C GLU A 312 -4.12 11.99 -15.24
N ASP A 313 -5.18 12.73 -15.58
CA ASP A 313 -5.79 13.74 -14.71
C ASP A 313 -6.77 13.13 -13.72
N LEU A 314 -6.92 13.78 -12.55
CA LEU A 314 -7.85 13.33 -11.52
C LEU A 314 -9.28 13.26 -12.04
N MET A 315 -9.70 14.21 -12.87
CA MET A 315 -11.08 14.32 -13.36
C MET A 315 -11.35 13.44 -14.58
N TYR A 316 -10.43 12.56 -14.99
CA TYR A 316 -10.70 11.58 -16.04
C TYR A 316 -11.71 10.52 -15.56
N PRO A 317 -12.70 10.07 -16.36
CA PRO A 317 -13.77 9.19 -15.88
C PRO A 317 -13.30 7.82 -15.36
N THR A 318 -12.15 7.33 -15.82
CA THR A 318 -11.59 6.04 -15.45
C THR A 318 -10.13 6.19 -15.01
N PHE A 319 -9.91 6.27 -13.71
CA PHE A 319 -8.62 6.66 -13.14
C PHE A 319 -8.03 5.58 -12.25
N TYR A 320 -6.74 5.73 -11.93
CA TYR A 320 -6.04 4.81 -11.02
C TYR A 320 -5.94 5.42 -9.63
N SER A 321 -6.26 4.62 -8.59
CA SER A 321 -6.26 5.07 -7.19
C SER A 321 -4.94 5.75 -6.78
N ASN A 322 -3.80 5.21 -7.21
CA ASN A 322 -2.46 5.69 -6.87
C ASN A 322 -1.99 6.93 -7.66
N ARG A 323 -2.82 7.44 -8.58
CA ARG A 323 -2.57 8.68 -9.35
C ARG A 323 -3.65 9.74 -9.14
N ALA A 324 -4.68 9.43 -8.34
CA ALA A 324 -5.80 10.30 -8.06
C ALA A 324 -5.45 11.40 -7.05
N PHE A 325 -4.64 12.36 -7.50
CA PHE A 325 -4.29 13.57 -6.75
C PHE A 325 -4.66 14.80 -7.56
N ILE A 326 -5.00 15.87 -6.85
CA ILE A 326 -5.40 17.13 -7.50
C ILE A 326 -4.15 17.75 -8.11
N SER A 327 -4.22 18.00 -9.42
CA SER A 327 -3.14 18.46 -10.26
C SER A 327 -3.26 19.96 -10.56
N GLU A 328 -2.24 20.52 -11.20
CA GLU A 328 -2.29 21.89 -11.73
C GLU A 328 -3.39 22.05 -12.80
N CYS A 329 -3.68 21.01 -13.58
CA CYS A 329 -4.77 21.05 -14.57
C CYS A 329 -6.12 21.26 -13.90
N ASP A 330 -6.38 20.55 -12.80
CA ASP A 330 -7.61 20.71 -12.01
C ASP A 330 -7.74 22.15 -11.47
N LEU A 331 -6.62 22.72 -10.99
CA LEU A 331 -6.59 24.07 -10.44
C LEU A 331 -6.81 25.14 -11.53
N ASP A 332 -6.21 24.98 -12.70
CA ASP A 332 -6.43 25.85 -13.85
C ASP A 332 -7.89 25.80 -14.32
N ALA A 333 -8.50 24.62 -14.29
CA ALA A 333 -9.91 24.46 -14.61
C ALA A 333 -10.82 25.16 -13.58
N ILE A 334 -10.52 25.05 -12.28
CA ILE A 334 -11.22 25.80 -11.23
C ILE A 334 -11.06 27.30 -11.44
N LEU A 335 -9.84 27.80 -11.68
CA LEU A 335 -9.60 29.21 -11.92
C LEU A 335 -10.40 29.75 -13.11
N SER A 336 -10.38 29.00 -14.22
CA SER A 336 -11.15 29.30 -15.42
C SER A 336 -12.65 29.35 -15.12
N LEU A 337 -13.18 28.33 -14.43
CA LEU A 337 -14.58 28.22 -14.05
C LEU A 337 -15.03 29.40 -13.17
N TYR A 338 -14.27 29.71 -12.11
CA TYR A 338 -14.59 30.81 -11.19
C TYR A 338 -14.28 32.20 -11.77
N SER A 339 -13.60 32.27 -12.91
CA SER A 339 -13.43 33.49 -13.72
C SER A 339 -14.53 33.68 -14.78
N GLY A 340 -15.61 32.88 -14.72
CA GLY A 340 -16.77 33.00 -15.62
C GLY A 340 -16.65 32.22 -16.93
N SER A 341 -15.66 31.32 -17.04
CA SER A 341 -15.51 30.47 -18.23
C SER A 341 -16.65 29.47 -18.36
N LYS A 342 -17.00 29.18 -19.62
CA LYS A 342 -18.20 28.43 -20.01
C LYS A 342 -17.89 27.01 -20.51
N SER A 343 -16.75 26.45 -20.11
CA SER A 343 -16.31 25.13 -20.59
C SER A 343 -17.12 24.01 -19.95
N ALA A 344 -17.48 23.02 -20.76
CA ALA A 344 -18.13 21.79 -20.30
C ALA A 344 -17.13 20.65 -20.05
N GLU A 345 -15.83 20.90 -20.21
CA GLU A 345 -14.74 19.93 -20.07
C GLU A 345 -13.52 20.56 -19.39
N VAL A 346 -12.77 19.73 -18.64
CA VAL A 346 -11.44 20.07 -18.13
C VAL A 346 -10.43 19.81 -19.25
N VAL A 347 -9.74 20.86 -19.70
CA VAL A 347 -8.75 20.78 -20.78
C VAL A 347 -7.37 21.01 -20.19
N CYS A 348 -6.59 19.95 -20.05
CA CYS A 348 -5.21 20.03 -19.61
C CYS A 348 -4.32 20.51 -20.75
N ARG A 349 -3.61 21.63 -20.53
CA ARG A 349 -2.57 22.11 -21.44
C ARG A 349 -1.22 21.57 -20.94
N HIS A 350 -0.54 20.81 -21.80
CA HIS A 350 0.80 20.28 -21.53
C HIS A 350 1.90 21.24 -21.98
#